data_AF-A0A7S8D9K9-F1
#
_entry.id   AF-A0A7S8D9K9-F1
#
_cell.length_a   1.000
_cell.length_b   1.000
_cell.length_c   1.000
_cell.angle_alpha   90.00
_cell.angle_beta   90.00
_cell.angle_gamma   90.00
#
_symmetry.space_group_name_H-M   'P 1'
#
loop_
_entity.id
_entity.type
_entity.pdbx_description
1 polymer ?
#
loop_
_entity_poly.entity_id
_entity_poly.type
_entity_poly.pdbx_seq_one_letter_code
_entity_poly.pdbx_strand_id
1 'polypeptide(L)'
;MSTTSFHSFPNLPTELRLQIWDEAYDTEQLHQRGIHYVDIFNQYERHISSTLTAFHPGYENDTFGSACLMNRGLWQACGESRDVVTKKSKKSNKSKTTMQVSRTGGRPDGYCRVNGSEDIFCIRTSRRIFVNHVPTMMQLRIQGTDSDGLGFPMKNIAFEFDPTWLIDLPATDSDMRAENSPRGPFLLLLQLRQMPNIWLIDRETTWSSGECADCSVSTPLFVDGTDYYVEGKPDALCLEHDADERSQALTTFLEKLEDIILRGKFRDWNFRPAVDSRSFAASYGITTVVENVRFLFCRSRKVALCQRCPAHEHGYDNNEDGDEWDTVGSMSSERW
;
A
#
# COMPACT_ATOMS: atom_id res chain seq x y z
N MET A 1 -16.06 26.35 -47.09
CA MET A 1 -15.75 25.94 -45.69
C MET A 1 -15.84 24.43 -45.65
N SER A 2 -14.71 23.74 -45.45
CA SER A 2 -14.73 22.28 -45.34
C SER A 2 -15.45 21.88 -44.07
N THR A 3 -16.57 21.17 -44.22
CA THR A 3 -17.24 20.48 -43.12
C THR A 3 -16.28 19.43 -42.58
N THR A 4 -15.80 19.63 -41.36
CA THR A 4 -15.02 18.64 -40.62
C THR A 4 -15.94 17.49 -40.22
N SER A 5 -16.10 16.50 -41.12
CA SER A 5 -16.81 15.28 -40.79
C SER A 5 -15.96 14.45 -39.84
N PHE A 6 -16.38 14.34 -38.59
CA PHE A 6 -15.80 13.37 -37.67
C PHE A 6 -16.24 11.97 -38.08
N HIS A 7 -15.29 11.15 -38.55
CA HIS A 7 -15.53 9.73 -38.78
C HIS A 7 -15.63 9.00 -37.44
N SER A 8 -16.60 8.10 -37.30
CA SER A 8 -16.65 7.19 -36.17
C SER A 8 -15.41 6.31 -36.13
N PHE A 9 -14.93 5.97 -34.93
CA PHE A 9 -13.69 5.21 -34.74
C PHE A 9 -13.51 3.99 -35.67
N PRO A 10 -14.51 3.12 -35.90
CA PRO A 10 -14.35 1.96 -36.78
C PRO A 10 -14.06 2.31 -38.25
N ASN A 11 -14.40 3.52 -38.69
CA ASN A 11 -14.23 4.00 -40.07
C ASN A 11 -12.93 4.78 -40.28
N LEU A 12 -12.10 4.91 -39.24
CA LEU A 12 -10.79 5.53 -39.36
C LEU A 12 -9.81 4.59 -40.10
N PRO A 13 -8.85 5.14 -40.86
CA PRO A 13 -7.70 4.39 -41.36
C PRO A 13 -7.02 3.58 -40.25
N THR A 14 -6.52 2.40 -40.60
CA THR A 14 -5.90 1.45 -39.65
C THR A 14 -4.76 2.09 -38.86
N GLU A 15 -3.97 2.94 -39.50
CA GLU A 15 -2.85 3.65 -38.89
C GLU A 15 -3.33 4.56 -37.75
N LEU A 16 -4.43 5.29 -37.95
CA LEU A 16 -5.01 6.16 -36.93
C LEU A 16 -5.65 5.35 -35.79
N ARG A 17 -6.34 4.24 -36.10
CA ARG A 17 -6.92 3.36 -35.07
C ARG A 17 -5.82 2.77 -34.17
N LEU A 18 -4.71 2.33 -34.76
CA LEU A 18 -3.56 1.82 -34.02
C LEU A 18 -2.86 2.91 -33.21
N GLN A 19 -2.69 4.12 -33.75
CA GLN A 19 -2.16 5.26 -32.98
C GLN A 19 -3.05 5.58 -31.77
N ILE A 20 -4.37 5.64 -31.95
CA ILE A 20 -5.30 5.88 -30.84
C ILE A 20 -5.17 4.79 -29.78
N TRP A 21 -5.08 3.51 -30.17
CA TRP A 21 -4.85 2.44 -29.20
C TRP A 21 -3.49 2.50 -28.51
N ASP A 22 -2.44 2.87 -29.25
CA ASP A 22 -1.08 3.00 -28.71
C ASP A 22 -0.96 4.16 -27.71
N GLU A 23 -1.72 5.24 -27.92
CA GLU A 23 -1.84 6.41 -27.04
C GLU A 23 -2.79 6.15 -25.87
N ALA A 24 -3.88 5.42 -26.08
CA ALA A 24 -4.80 5.05 -25.01
C ALA A 24 -4.18 4.08 -24.01
N TYR A 25 -3.14 3.33 -24.42
CA TYR A 25 -2.36 2.50 -23.53
C TYR A 25 -1.49 3.38 -22.62
N ASP A 26 -1.91 3.53 -21.37
CA ASP A 26 -1.20 4.32 -20.36
C ASP A 26 0.20 3.74 -20.09
N THR A 27 1.23 4.49 -20.51
CA THR A 27 2.63 4.11 -20.35
C THR A 27 3.25 4.59 -19.04
N GLU A 28 2.61 5.51 -18.31
CA GLU A 28 3.10 5.96 -17.00
C GLU A 28 3.03 4.84 -15.96
N GLN A 29 2.12 3.88 -16.15
CA GLN A 29 2.02 2.63 -15.39
C GLN A 29 3.29 1.78 -15.40
N LEU A 30 4.21 1.96 -16.36
CA LEU A 30 5.47 1.22 -16.37
C LEU A 30 6.41 1.64 -15.22
N HIS A 31 6.22 2.83 -14.66
CA HIS A 31 7.06 3.39 -13.61
C HIS A 31 6.42 3.34 -12.22
N GLN A 32 5.09 3.13 -12.13
CA GLN A 32 4.34 3.05 -10.88
C GLN A 32 4.30 1.62 -10.33
N ARG A 33 4.08 1.49 -9.01
CA ARG A 33 3.93 0.19 -8.33
C ARG A 33 2.45 -0.13 -8.18
N GLY A 34 2.02 -1.27 -8.71
CA GLY A 34 0.61 -1.65 -8.70
C GLY A 34 0.16 -2.25 -7.37
N ILE A 35 -1.05 -1.92 -6.95
CA ILE A 35 -1.78 -2.62 -5.87
C ILE A 35 -2.77 -3.58 -6.54
N HIS A 36 -2.67 -4.85 -6.19
CA HIS A 36 -3.49 -5.93 -6.76
C HIS A 36 -4.29 -6.62 -5.67
N TYR A 37 -5.61 -6.66 -5.81
CA TYR A 37 -6.51 -7.33 -4.88
C TYR A 37 -6.64 -8.80 -5.28
N VAL A 38 -6.13 -9.68 -4.43
CA VAL A 38 -6.00 -11.11 -4.73
C VAL A 38 -6.80 -11.95 -3.77
N ASP A 39 -7.35 -13.04 -4.30
CA ASP A 39 -7.85 -14.14 -3.49
C ASP A 39 -6.72 -15.15 -3.28
N ILE A 40 -6.74 -15.84 -2.16
CA ILE A 40 -5.82 -16.92 -1.85
C ILE A 40 -6.58 -18.23 -1.83
N PHE A 41 -5.95 -19.30 -2.28
CA PHE A 41 -6.44 -20.65 -2.07
C PHE A 41 -5.27 -21.59 -1.81
N ASN A 42 -5.56 -22.68 -1.09
CA ASN A 42 -4.64 -23.80 -0.98
C ASN A 42 -4.77 -24.64 -2.26
N GLN A 43 -3.66 -24.80 -2.98
CA GLN A 43 -3.72 -25.29 -4.35
C GLN A 43 -4.15 -26.76 -4.47
N TYR A 44 -4.14 -27.56 -3.40
CA TYR A 44 -4.62 -28.95 -3.45
C TYR A 44 -5.15 -29.44 -2.10
N GLU A 45 -6.46 -29.66 -1.97
CA GLU A 45 -7.06 -30.48 -0.91
C GLU A 45 -6.62 -31.97 -0.97
N ARG A 46 -5.73 -32.36 -1.90
CA ARG A 46 -5.42 -33.77 -2.16
C ARG A 46 -3.97 -34.24 -2.01
N HIS A 47 -2.95 -33.38 -1.91
CA HIS A 47 -1.58 -33.86 -1.63
C HIS A 47 -0.69 -32.79 -0.96
N ILE A 48 -0.12 -33.16 0.20
CA ILE A 48 1.12 -32.81 0.96
C ILE A 48 1.84 -31.44 0.74
N SER A 49 1.62 -30.69 -0.33
CA SER A 49 2.26 -29.37 -0.53
C SER A 49 1.56 -28.28 0.27
N SER A 50 2.31 -27.62 1.15
CA SER A 50 1.89 -26.52 2.00
C SER A 50 2.05 -25.15 1.33
N THR A 51 1.80 -25.03 0.03
CA THR A 51 1.99 -23.75 -0.68
C THR A 51 0.64 -23.08 -0.90
N LEU A 52 0.45 -21.87 -0.35
CA LEU A 52 -0.69 -21.03 -0.70
C LEU A 52 -0.42 -20.32 -2.01
N THR A 53 -1.46 -20.20 -2.84
CA THR A 53 -1.36 -19.45 -4.09
C THR A 53 -2.37 -18.32 -4.17
N ALA A 54 -1.86 -17.16 -4.56
CA ALA A 54 -2.62 -15.96 -4.85
C ALA A 54 -2.95 -15.89 -6.33
N PHE A 55 -4.17 -15.47 -6.61
CA PHE A 55 -4.70 -15.26 -7.95
C PHE A 55 -5.68 -14.09 -7.92
N HIS A 56 -5.92 -13.49 -9.07
CA HIS A 56 -6.91 -12.43 -9.17
C HIS A 56 -8.31 -13.04 -9.40
N PRO A 57 -9.36 -12.62 -8.66
CA PRO A 57 -10.69 -13.26 -8.68
C PRO A 57 -11.53 -13.03 -9.95
N GLY A 58 -10.97 -12.28 -10.90
CA GLY A 58 -11.59 -12.03 -12.20
C GLY A 58 -12.16 -10.63 -12.35
N TYR A 59 -12.45 -10.27 -13.60
CA TYR A 59 -12.97 -8.96 -13.97
C TYR A 59 -14.35 -8.65 -13.39
N GLU A 60 -15.18 -9.67 -13.19
CA GLU A 60 -16.55 -9.53 -12.65
C GLU A 60 -16.55 -9.32 -11.13
N ASN A 61 -15.52 -9.82 -10.44
CA ASN A 61 -15.46 -9.83 -8.98
C ASN A 61 -14.49 -8.78 -8.40
N ASP A 62 -13.82 -8.00 -9.25
CA ASP A 62 -12.89 -6.95 -8.84
C ASP A 62 -13.63 -5.65 -8.50
N THR A 63 -14.14 -5.59 -7.26
CA THR A 63 -14.81 -4.42 -6.70
C THR A 63 -13.85 -3.31 -6.29
N PHE A 64 -12.56 -3.63 -6.16
CA PHE A 64 -11.55 -2.76 -5.56
C PHE A 64 -10.67 -2.06 -6.60
N GLY A 65 -10.74 -2.50 -7.86
CA GLY A 65 -9.93 -1.99 -8.96
C GLY A 65 -8.48 -2.40 -8.78
N SER A 66 -8.09 -3.59 -9.19
CA SER A 66 -6.68 -3.98 -9.19
C SER A 66 -5.92 -3.24 -10.30
N ALA A 67 -4.71 -2.75 -10.00
CA ALA A 67 -3.88 -2.08 -10.99
C ALA A 67 -3.60 -2.94 -12.23
N CYS A 68 -3.45 -4.26 -12.03
CA CYS A 68 -3.26 -5.21 -13.14
C CYS A 68 -4.45 -5.26 -14.12
N LEU A 69 -5.61 -4.69 -13.75
CA LEU A 69 -6.81 -4.59 -14.58
C LEU A 69 -7.06 -3.19 -15.15
N MET A 70 -6.19 -2.19 -14.92
CA MET A 70 -6.42 -0.82 -15.44
C MET A 70 -6.61 -0.78 -16.97
N ASN A 71 -5.89 -1.63 -17.70
CA ASN A 71 -6.03 -1.76 -19.16
C ASN A 71 -7.19 -2.70 -19.57
N ARG A 72 -8.12 -3.04 -18.67
CA ARG A 72 -9.28 -3.91 -18.95
C ARG A 72 -10.13 -3.35 -20.09
N GLY A 73 -10.43 -2.05 -20.05
CA GLY A 73 -11.26 -1.42 -21.08
C GLY A 73 -10.68 -1.63 -22.48
N LEU A 74 -9.36 -1.44 -22.62
CA LEU A 74 -8.62 -1.70 -23.85
C LEU A 74 -8.64 -3.19 -24.21
N TRP A 75 -8.36 -4.07 -23.25
CA TRP A 75 -8.37 -5.51 -23.47
C TRP A 75 -9.73 -6.05 -23.95
N GLN A 76 -10.84 -5.48 -23.45
CA GLN A 76 -12.19 -5.90 -23.81
C GLN A 76 -12.75 -5.20 -25.05
N ALA A 77 -12.12 -4.13 -25.54
CA ALA A 77 -12.66 -3.30 -26.62
C ALA A 77 -12.76 -4.04 -27.98
N CYS A 78 -11.63 -4.52 -28.52
CA CYS A 78 -11.59 -5.25 -29.79
C CYS A 78 -10.28 -6.03 -29.98
N GLY A 79 -10.14 -6.76 -31.08
CA GLY A 79 -8.93 -7.51 -31.41
C GLY A 79 -7.67 -6.63 -31.53
N GLU A 80 -7.77 -5.50 -32.24
CA GLU A 80 -6.64 -4.60 -32.45
C GLU A 80 -6.12 -3.99 -31.14
N SER A 81 -7.03 -3.61 -30.23
CA SER A 81 -6.66 -3.09 -28.92
C SER A 81 -5.91 -4.15 -28.09
N ARG A 82 -6.36 -5.42 -28.13
CA ARG A 82 -5.67 -6.55 -27.48
C ARG A 82 -4.26 -6.78 -28.03
N ASP A 83 -4.08 -6.64 -29.35
CA ASP A 83 -2.77 -6.78 -29.98
C ASP A 83 -1.81 -5.68 -29.52
N VAL A 84 -2.29 -4.44 -29.42
CA VAL A 84 -1.52 -3.30 -28.87
C VAL A 84 -1.11 -3.55 -27.42
N VAL A 85 -2.05 -3.90 -26.55
CA VAL A 85 -1.78 -4.21 -25.13
C VAL A 85 -0.72 -5.33 -25.02
N THR A 86 -0.88 -6.40 -25.79
CA THR A 86 0.05 -7.55 -25.79
C THR A 86 1.45 -7.12 -26.24
N LYS A 87 1.56 -6.31 -27.30
CA LYS A 87 2.82 -5.82 -27.85
C LYS A 87 3.54 -4.88 -26.88
N LYS A 88 2.85 -3.90 -26.30
CA LYS A 88 3.42 -2.93 -25.35
C LYS A 88 3.88 -3.61 -24.06
N SER A 89 3.06 -4.53 -23.56
CA SER A 89 3.40 -5.29 -22.36
C SER A 89 4.67 -6.13 -22.52
N LYS A 90 4.94 -6.69 -23.72
CA LYS A 90 6.17 -7.47 -24.02
C LYS A 90 7.44 -6.62 -24.10
N LYS A 91 7.34 -5.31 -24.37
CA LYS A 91 8.48 -4.40 -24.48
C LYS A 91 8.98 -3.85 -23.13
N SER A 92 8.28 -4.13 -22.04
CA SER A 92 8.69 -3.70 -20.71
C SER A 92 9.86 -4.55 -20.22
N ASN A 93 11.02 -3.93 -19.95
CA ASN A 93 12.24 -4.60 -19.45
C ASN A 93 12.16 -5.04 -17.96
N LYS A 94 11.04 -4.79 -17.27
CA LYS A 94 10.88 -5.24 -15.88
C LYS A 94 10.59 -6.74 -15.88
N SER A 95 11.21 -7.48 -14.95
CA SER A 95 10.87 -8.88 -14.67
C SER A 95 9.42 -8.95 -14.20
N LYS A 96 8.50 -9.16 -15.15
CA LYS A 96 7.07 -9.22 -14.90
C LYS A 96 6.65 -10.67 -14.89
N THR A 97 6.05 -11.07 -13.78
CA THR A 97 5.38 -12.35 -13.59
C THR A 97 3.97 -12.27 -14.16
N THR A 98 3.54 -13.30 -14.87
CA THR A 98 2.12 -13.51 -15.16
C THR A 98 1.38 -13.95 -13.90
N MET A 99 0.31 -13.24 -13.55
CA MET A 99 -0.65 -13.63 -12.53
C MET A 99 -1.91 -14.14 -13.21
N GLN A 100 -2.39 -15.30 -12.77
CA GLN A 100 -3.65 -15.86 -13.22
C GLN A 100 -4.82 -14.99 -12.79
N VAL A 101 -5.71 -14.74 -13.75
CA VAL A 101 -7.02 -14.12 -13.52
C VAL A 101 -8.06 -15.22 -13.65
N SER A 102 -8.79 -15.52 -12.59
CA SER A 102 -9.81 -16.56 -12.56
C SER A 102 -11.19 -16.00 -12.87
N ARG A 103 -12.06 -16.78 -13.51
CA ARG A 103 -13.47 -16.47 -13.72
C ARG A 103 -14.31 -16.99 -12.55
N THR A 104 -15.52 -16.46 -12.42
CA THR A 104 -16.60 -17.02 -11.62
C THR A 104 -16.76 -18.51 -11.94
N GLY A 105 -16.47 -19.39 -10.97
CA GLY A 105 -16.43 -20.85 -11.16
C GLY A 105 -15.03 -21.50 -11.28
N GLY A 106 -13.95 -20.74 -11.09
CA GLY A 106 -12.59 -21.28 -10.89
C GLY A 106 -11.81 -21.63 -12.17
N ARG A 107 -12.36 -21.36 -13.36
CA ARG A 107 -11.62 -21.49 -14.63
C ARG A 107 -10.78 -20.23 -14.89
N PRO A 108 -9.54 -20.35 -15.40
CA PRO A 108 -8.75 -19.17 -15.77
C PRO A 108 -9.45 -18.39 -16.89
N ASP A 109 -9.64 -17.09 -16.68
CA ASP A 109 -10.20 -16.12 -17.63
C ASP A 109 -9.10 -15.38 -18.41
N GLY A 110 -7.85 -15.52 -17.97
CA GLY A 110 -6.70 -14.91 -18.60
C GLY A 110 -5.53 -14.76 -17.63
N TYR A 111 -4.58 -13.91 -18.01
CA TYR A 111 -3.41 -13.60 -17.21
C TYR A 111 -3.12 -12.10 -17.30
N CYS A 112 -2.74 -11.50 -16.18
CA CYS A 112 -2.22 -10.14 -16.13
C CYS A 112 -0.75 -10.14 -15.78
N ARG A 113 -0.02 -9.10 -16.17
CA ARG A 113 1.39 -8.95 -15.78
C ARG A 113 1.50 -8.12 -14.51
N VAL A 114 2.25 -8.64 -13.54
CA VAL A 114 2.55 -8.01 -12.25
C VAL A 114 4.04 -8.11 -11.95
N ASN A 115 4.56 -7.28 -11.06
CA ASN A 115 5.92 -7.38 -10.56
C ASN A 115 5.91 -7.88 -9.12
N GLY A 116 6.15 -9.19 -8.91
CA GLY A 116 6.13 -9.80 -7.57
C GLY A 116 7.10 -9.21 -6.53
N SER A 117 8.10 -8.44 -6.97
CA SER A 117 9.08 -7.78 -6.08
C SER A 117 8.73 -6.33 -5.74
N GLU A 118 8.03 -5.62 -6.63
CA GLU A 118 7.74 -4.18 -6.47
C GLU A 118 6.27 -3.90 -6.17
N ASP A 119 5.36 -4.68 -6.75
CA ASP A 119 3.93 -4.52 -6.57
C ASP A 119 3.48 -5.00 -5.19
N ILE A 120 2.31 -4.53 -4.77
CA ILE A 120 1.64 -4.87 -3.52
C ILE A 120 0.47 -5.78 -3.81
N PHE A 121 0.35 -6.86 -3.04
CA PHE A 121 -0.73 -7.84 -3.18
C PHE A 121 -1.63 -7.77 -1.95
N CYS A 122 -2.77 -7.10 -2.09
CA CYS A 122 -3.77 -6.94 -1.05
C CYS A 122 -4.67 -8.18 -0.97
N ILE A 123 -4.64 -8.87 0.16
CA ILE A 123 -5.40 -10.10 0.36
C ILE A 123 -6.86 -9.76 0.64
N ARG A 124 -7.75 -10.29 -0.19
CA ARG A 124 -9.19 -10.21 0.03
C ARG A 124 -9.59 -11.27 1.05
N THR A 125 -10.10 -10.80 2.18
CA THR A 125 -10.49 -11.62 3.33
C THR A 125 -11.88 -12.25 3.20
N SER A 126 -12.53 -12.11 2.03
CA SER A 126 -13.94 -12.47 1.80
C SER A 126 -14.27 -13.97 1.78
N ARG A 127 -13.33 -14.89 2.08
CA ARG A 127 -13.57 -16.35 2.05
C ARG A 127 -13.01 -17.07 3.29
N ARG A 128 -13.72 -18.15 3.69
CA ARG A 128 -13.50 -19.03 4.86
C ARG A 128 -12.18 -19.83 4.82
N ILE A 129 -11.01 -19.19 4.76
CA ILE A 129 -9.74 -19.91 4.52
C ILE A 129 -8.73 -19.66 5.63
N PHE A 130 -9.08 -19.77 6.91
CA PHE A 130 -8.10 -19.37 7.95
C PHE A 130 -7.90 -20.33 9.11
N VAL A 131 -8.48 -21.53 9.12
CA VAL A 131 -8.44 -22.31 10.36
C VAL A 131 -7.15 -23.14 10.56
N ASN A 132 -6.28 -23.41 9.57
CA ASN A 132 -5.22 -24.43 9.80
C ASN A 132 -3.81 -24.24 9.18
N HIS A 133 -3.43 -23.07 8.65
CA HIS A 133 -2.26 -22.99 7.75
C HIS A 133 -1.27 -21.86 8.06
N VAL A 134 -0.80 -21.80 9.31
CA VAL A 134 0.26 -20.86 9.76
C VAL A 134 1.59 -20.99 9.00
N PRO A 135 2.15 -22.20 8.75
CA PRO A 135 3.41 -22.33 8.02
C PRO A 135 3.28 -21.99 6.52
N THR A 136 2.06 -21.97 6.00
CA THR A 136 1.70 -21.95 4.57
C THR A 136 1.63 -20.51 4.04
N MET A 137 1.36 -19.52 4.92
CA MET A 137 1.35 -18.10 4.57
C MET A 137 2.74 -17.55 4.18
N MET A 138 3.81 -18.08 4.76
CA MET A 138 5.19 -17.71 4.36
C MET A 138 5.55 -18.20 2.96
N GLN A 139 4.80 -19.17 2.44
CA GLN A 139 4.99 -19.75 1.10
C GLN A 139 3.95 -19.22 0.12
N LEU A 140 3.39 -18.03 0.38
CA LEU A 140 2.39 -17.45 -0.50
C LEU A 140 3.04 -17.04 -1.84
N ARG A 141 2.51 -17.60 -2.92
CA ARG A 141 3.05 -17.41 -4.28
C ARG A 141 2.00 -16.96 -5.28
N ILE A 142 2.41 -16.22 -6.29
CA ILE A 142 1.55 -15.83 -7.42
C ILE A 142 1.39 -17.03 -8.33
N GLN A 143 0.14 -17.45 -8.59
CA GLN A 143 -0.16 -18.44 -9.61
C GLN A 143 0.00 -17.81 -11.00
N GLY A 144 0.82 -18.43 -11.86
CA GLY A 144 1.20 -17.87 -13.15
C GLY A 144 1.69 -18.92 -14.14
N THR A 145 1.90 -18.51 -15.41
CA THR A 145 2.42 -19.40 -16.46
C THR A 145 3.94 -19.44 -16.53
N ASP A 146 4.62 -18.45 -15.94
CA ASP A 146 6.06 -18.25 -16.16
C ASP A 146 6.96 -19.06 -15.20
N SER A 147 6.41 -20.04 -14.48
CA SER A 147 7.14 -20.90 -13.55
C SER A 147 6.82 -22.37 -13.82
N ASP A 148 7.71 -23.29 -13.45
CA ASP A 148 7.57 -24.75 -13.52
C ASP A 148 6.44 -25.31 -12.62
N GLY A 149 5.29 -24.61 -12.55
CA GLY A 149 4.18 -24.87 -11.64
C GLY A 149 4.39 -24.34 -10.21
N LEU A 150 5.57 -23.81 -9.88
CA LEU A 150 5.92 -23.45 -8.51
C LEU A 150 5.49 -22.03 -8.08
N GLY A 151 5.07 -21.15 -8.98
CA GLY A 151 4.66 -19.77 -8.67
C GLY A 151 5.81 -18.87 -8.20
N PHE A 152 5.58 -17.55 -8.17
CA PHE A 152 6.59 -16.56 -7.75
C PHE A 152 6.34 -16.09 -6.31
N PRO A 153 7.38 -15.98 -5.45
CA PRO A 153 7.21 -15.49 -4.09
C PRO A 153 6.79 -14.02 -4.09
N MET A 154 5.77 -13.68 -3.31
CA MET A 154 5.35 -12.29 -3.11
C MET A 154 6.18 -11.64 -2.02
N LYS A 155 6.75 -10.47 -2.31
CA LYS A 155 7.55 -9.72 -1.32
C LYS A 155 6.73 -8.73 -0.50
N ASN A 156 5.61 -8.25 -1.02
CA ASN A 156 4.79 -7.22 -0.38
C ASN A 156 3.34 -7.72 -0.27
N ILE A 157 2.95 -8.11 0.94
CA ILE A 157 1.57 -8.51 1.25
C ILE A 157 0.88 -7.34 1.94
N ALA A 158 -0.33 -7.02 1.50
CA ALA A 158 -1.16 -6.00 2.11
C ALA A 158 -2.47 -6.56 2.66
N PHE A 159 -3.02 -5.84 3.62
CA PHE A 159 -4.40 -5.97 4.07
C PHE A 159 -5.04 -4.58 4.08
N GLU A 160 -6.32 -4.53 3.72
CA GLU A 160 -7.10 -3.31 3.84
C GLU A 160 -7.58 -3.17 5.29
N PHE A 161 -7.25 -2.04 5.91
CA PHE A 161 -7.68 -1.73 7.26
C PHE A 161 -9.17 -1.37 7.26
N ASP A 162 -9.90 -1.98 8.19
CA ASP A 162 -11.30 -1.70 8.43
C ASP A 162 -11.45 -1.29 9.91
N PRO A 163 -12.05 -0.12 10.24
CA PRO A 163 -12.23 0.32 11.62
C PRO A 163 -12.97 -0.68 12.52
N THR A 164 -13.78 -1.58 11.95
CA THR A 164 -14.41 -2.69 12.69
C THR A 164 -13.39 -3.66 13.29
N TRP A 165 -12.11 -3.59 12.91
CA TRP A 165 -10.99 -4.28 13.56
C TRP A 165 -10.74 -3.81 15.00
N LEU A 166 -11.43 -2.77 15.48
CA LEU A 166 -11.44 -2.42 16.90
C LEU A 166 -12.47 -3.20 17.72
N ILE A 167 -13.43 -3.84 17.05
CA ILE A 167 -14.46 -4.65 17.68
C ILE A 167 -13.87 -6.03 17.99
N ASP A 168 -14.22 -6.56 19.17
CA ASP A 168 -13.82 -7.89 19.63
C ASP A 168 -12.33 -8.19 19.39
N LEU A 169 -11.47 -7.27 19.85
CA LEU A 169 -10.02 -7.44 19.81
C LEU A 169 -9.59 -8.65 20.63
N PRO A 170 -8.63 -9.45 20.14
CA PRO A 170 -8.11 -10.60 20.87
C PRO A 170 -7.46 -10.13 22.17
N ALA A 171 -7.72 -10.84 23.26
CA ALA A 171 -7.17 -10.48 24.56
C ALA A 171 -5.74 -11.00 24.78
N THR A 172 -5.36 -12.05 24.04
CA THR A 172 -4.09 -12.76 24.20
C THR A 172 -3.44 -13.14 22.88
N ASP A 173 -2.14 -13.43 22.90
CA ASP A 173 -1.39 -13.96 21.74
C ASP A 173 -2.02 -15.26 21.19
N SER A 174 -2.61 -16.07 22.07
CA SER A 174 -3.33 -17.29 21.68
C SER A 174 -4.63 -16.98 20.94
N ASP A 175 -5.38 -15.97 21.40
CA ASP A 175 -6.60 -15.53 20.73
C ASP A 175 -6.29 -14.96 19.34
N MET A 176 -5.17 -14.22 19.20
CA MET A 176 -4.70 -13.72 17.91
C MET A 176 -4.44 -14.85 16.90
N ARG A 177 -3.83 -15.96 17.34
CA ARG A 177 -3.55 -17.12 16.49
C ARG A 177 -4.80 -17.90 16.09
N ALA A 178 -5.81 -17.87 16.95
CA ALA A 178 -7.10 -18.53 16.72
C ALA A 178 -8.08 -17.63 15.97
N GLU A 179 -7.70 -16.39 15.65
CA GLU A 179 -8.62 -15.40 15.12
C GLU A 179 -9.10 -15.77 13.71
N ASN A 180 -10.40 -16.01 13.58
CA ASN A 180 -11.05 -16.39 12.32
C ASN A 180 -11.81 -15.22 11.67
N SER A 181 -11.21 -14.04 11.72
CA SER A 181 -11.74 -12.82 11.09
C SER A 181 -10.82 -12.39 9.93
N PRO A 182 -11.24 -11.42 9.10
CA PRO A 182 -10.35 -10.72 8.17
C PRO A 182 -9.01 -10.22 8.73
N ARG A 183 -8.98 -9.87 10.02
CA ARG A 183 -7.79 -9.39 10.73
C ARG A 183 -6.84 -10.53 11.10
N GLY A 184 -7.34 -11.75 11.33
CA GLY A 184 -6.55 -12.90 11.78
C GLY A 184 -5.28 -13.20 10.95
N PRO A 185 -5.35 -13.26 9.60
CA PRO A 185 -4.19 -13.50 8.75
C PRO A 185 -3.10 -12.41 8.87
N PHE A 186 -3.52 -11.16 9.06
CA PHE A 186 -2.61 -10.06 9.33
C PHE A 186 -1.88 -10.28 10.66
N LEU A 187 -2.62 -10.58 11.74
CA LEU A 187 -2.03 -10.86 13.06
C LEU A 187 -1.07 -12.05 13.03
N LEU A 188 -1.40 -13.07 12.23
CA LEU A 188 -0.57 -14.25 12.06
C LEU A 188 0.76 -13.93 11.36
N LEU A 189 0.73 -13.14 10.30
CA LEU A 189 1.94 -12.72 9.59
C LEU A 189 2.83 -11.85 10.49
N LEU A 190 2.24 -10.97 11.30
CA LEU A 190 2.99 -10.20 12.29
C LEU A 190 3.78 -11.09 13.26
N GLN A 191 3.17 -12.17 13.75
CA GLN A 191 3.82 -13.08 14.69
C GLN A 191 4.99 -13.86 14.10
N LEU A 192 5.00 -14.12 12.78
CA LEU A 192 6.02 -14.95 12.12
C LEU A 192 7.38 -14.24 11.93
N ARG A 193 7.44 -12.91 12.12
CA ARG A 193 8.66 -12.07 12.17
C ARG A 193 9.68 -12.24 11.02
N GLN A 194 9.29 -12.85 9.91
CA GLN A 194 10.11 -13.06 8.73
C GLN A 194 9.30 -12.76 7.48
N MET A 195 10.00 -12.53 6.36
CA MET A 195 9.43 -12.17 5.06
C MET A 195 8.06 -12.83 4.80
N PRO A 196 7.09 -12.08 4.27
CA PRO A 196 7.21 -10.87 3.43
C PRO A 196 7.06 -9.52 4.15
N ASN A 197 7.25 -8.40 3.43
CA ASN A 197 6.90 -7.06 3.89
C ASN A 197 5.38 -7.00 4.09
N ILE A 198 4.95 -6.54 5.27
CA ILE A 198 3.54 -6.44 5.63
C ILE A 198 3.10 -4.98 5.50
N TRP A 199 2.03 -4.78 4.75
CA TRP A 199 1.43 -3.48 4.50
C TRP A 199 0.01 -3.43 5.05
N LEU A 200 -0.37 -2.28 5.62
CA LEU A 200 -1.76 -1.92 5.86
C LEU A 200 -2.14 -0.78 4.92
N ILE A 201 -3.26 -0.96 4.21
CA ILE A 201 -3.83 0.05 3.33
C ILE A 201 -5.01 0.68 4.07
N ASP A 202 -4.95 1.99 4.27
CA ASP A 202 -6.06 2.77 4.79
C ASP A 202 -6.53 3.78 3.75
N ARG A 203 -7.73 3.55 3.22
CA ARG A 203 -8.32 4.38 2.16
C ARG A 203 -8.95 5.67 2.69
N GLU A 204 -9.29 5.71 3.97
CA GLU A 204 -10.21 6.71 4.50
C GLU A 204 -9.55 7.66 5.48
N THR A 205 -8.47 7.24 6.12
CA THR A 205 -7.73 8.08 7.05
C THR A 205 -7.14 9.32 6.38
N THR A 206 -7.41 10.47 6.98
CA THR A 206 -6.81 11.74 6.61
C THR A 206 -5.41 11.85 7.17
N TRP A 207 -4.45 12.24 6.34
CA TRP A 207 -3.03 12.27 6.70
C TRP A 207 -2.37 13.56 6.22
N SER A 208 -1.28 13.95 6.87
CA SER A 208 -0.46 15.08 6.46
C SER A 208 0.95 14.59 6.11
N SER A 209 1.66 15.24 5.18
CA SER A 209 2.93 14.67 4.73
C SER A 209 4.04 14.71 5.78
N GLY A 210 3.92 15.46 6.87
CA GLY A 210 5.00 15.66 7.87
C GLY A 210 6.27 16.34 7.33
N GLU A 211 6.55 16.19 6.04
CA GLU A 211 7.69 16.70 5.30
C GLU A 211 7.44 18.15 4.87
N CYS A 212 8.43 19.00 5.19
CA CYS A 212 8.57 20.34 4.65
C CYS A 212 8.54 20.29 3.11
N ALA A 213 7.87 21.25 2.46
CA ALA A 213 7.75 21.33 1.01
C ALA A 213 9.13 21.31 0.30
N ASP A 214 10.18 21.81 0.97
CA ASP A 214 11.54 21.91 0.45
C ASP A 214 12.39 20.63 0.64
N CYS A 215 11.90 19.63 1.37
CA CYS A 215 12.63 18.37 1.65
C CYS A 215 12.05 17.15 0.91
N SER A 216 11.17 17.37 -0.07
CA SER A 216 10.41 16.31 -0.74
C SER A 216 11.32 15.37 -1.56
N VAL A 217 11.72 14.25 -0.96
CA VAL A 217 12.10 13.07 -1.74
C VAL A 217 10.81 12.53 -2.37
N SER A 218 10.82 12.30 -3.67
CA SER A 218 9.69 11.69 -4.39
C SER A 218 9.33 10.35 -3.73
N THR A 219 8.28 10.34 -2.92
CA THR A 219 7.77 9.13 -2.30
C THR A 219 7.23 8.21 -3.39
N PRO A 220 7.55 6.89 -3.38
CA PRO A 220 7.05 5.98 -4.38
C PRO A 220 5.52 6.04 -4.45
N LEU A 221 5.00 6.31 -5.66
CA LEU A 221 3.56 6.34 -5.89
C LEU A 221 3.08 4.92 -6.16
N PHE A 222 2.14 4.48 -5.33
CA PHE A 222 1.41 3.25 -5.53
C PHE A 222 0.05 3.57 -6.16
N VAL A 223 -0.46 2.67 -6.98
CA VAL A 223 -1.69 2.89 -7.73
C VAL A 223 -2.54 1.65 -7.68
N ASP A 224 -3.83 1.82 -7.45
CA ASP A 224 -4.83 0.81 -7.78
C ASP A 224 -5.63 1.27 -9.03
N GLY A 225 -6.70 0.58 -9.38
CA GLY A 225 -7.51 0.90 -10.54
C GLY A 225 -8.25 2.24 -10.47
N THR A 226 -8.26 2.88 -9.30
CA THR A 226 -9.07 4.06 -8.99
C THR A 226 -8.27 5.21 -8.39
N ASP A 227 -7.37 4.91 -7.45
CA ASP A 227 -6.74 5.87 -6.57
C ASP A 227 -5.21 5.71 -6.55
N TYR A 228 -4.57 6.80 -6.14
CA TYR A 228 -3.15 6.83 -5.86
C TYR A 228 -2.90 6.78 -4.36
N TYR A 229 -1.85 6.09 -3.96
CA TYR A 229 -1.46 5.90 -2.58
C TYR A 229 -0.01 6.28 -2.39
N VAL A 230 0.29 6.75 -1.18
CA VAL A 230 1.65 7.03 -0.75
C VAL A 230 1.95 6.23 0.50
N GLU A 231 3.22 5.88 0.65
CA GLU A 231 3.70 5.36 1.91
C GLU A 231 3.74 6.46 2.96
N GLY A 232 3.16 6.19 4.12
CA GLY A 232 3.20 7.09 5.27
C GLY A 232 3.69 6.39 6.51
N LYS A 233 3.92 7.19 7.54
CA LYS A 233 4.20 6.70 8.88
C LYS A 233 2.94 6.79 9.76
N PRO A 234 2.80 5.93 10.78
CA PRO A 234 1.64 6.00 11.68
C PRO A 234 1.58 7.29 12.51
N ASP A 235 2.68 8.03 12.67
CA ASP A 235 2.73 9.36 13.31
C ASP A 235 2.40 10.52 12.35
N ALA A 236 2.27 10.26 11.04
CA ALA A 236 1.91 11.26 10.02
C ALA A 236 0.41 11.61 10.01
N LEU A 237 -0.35 11.05 10.96
CA LEU A 237 -1.78 11.28 11.13
C LEU A 237 -2.04 12.71 11.62
N CYS A 238 -3.03 13.37 11.02
CA CYS A 238 -3.31 14.77 11.34
C CYS A 238 -4.06 14.88 12.68
N LEU A 239 -3.34 15.23 13.75
CA LEU A 239 -3.87 15.39 15.10
C LEU A 239 -4.90 16.54 15.24
N GLU A 240 -4.87 17.56 14.38
CA GLU A 240 -5.90 18.62 14.41
C GLU A 240 -7.25 18.15 13.84
N HIS A 241 -7.26 17.06 13.07
CA HIS A 241 -8.46 16.35 12.63
C HIS A 241 -8.78 15.13 13.50
N ASP A 242 -8.31 15.10 14.76
CA ASP A 242 -8.73 14.19 15.85
C ASP A 242 -10.25 14.20 16.15
N ALA A 243 -11.08 14.78 15.28
CA ALA A 243 -12.53 14.76 15.37
C ALA A 243 -13.19 13.63 14.57
N ASP A 244 -12.51 12.99 13.61
CA ASP A 244 -13.08 11.82 12.93
C ASP A 244 -12.65 10.54 13.67
N GLU A 245 -13.61 9.89 14.33
CA GLU A 245 -13.46 8.58 15.00
C GLU A 245 -12.75 7.57 14.09
N ARG A 246 -12.88 7.72 12.77
CA ARG A 246 -12.25 6.84 11.79
C ARG A 246 -10.74 7.00 11.67
N SER A 247 -10.23 8.23 11.67
CA SER A 247 -8.78 8.48 11.59
C SER A 247 -8.06 8.02 12.87
N GLN A 248 -8.74 8.07 14.02
CA GLN A 248 -8.22 7.52 15.28
C GLN A 248 -8.25 6.00 15.35
N ALA A 249 -9.07 5.35 14.50
CA ALA A 249 -9.27 3.93 14.59
C ALA A 249 -7.98 3.14 14.31
N LEU A 250 -7.20 3.57 13.32
CA LEU A 250 -5.92 2.95 12.98
C LEU A 250 -4.93 3.10 14.13
N THR A 251 -4.72 4.31 14.65
CA THR A 251 -3.83 4.56 15.79
C THR A 251 -4.22 3.71 16.98
N THR A 252 -5.50 3.77 17.38
CA THR A 252 -6.04 3.02 18.51
C THR A 252 -5.85 1.52 18.32
N PHE A 253 -6.01 1.02 17.09
CA PHE A 253 -5.81 -0.38 16.76
C PHE A 253 -4.36 -0.79 16.97
N LEU A 254 -3.42 -0.03 16.41
CA LEU A 254 -1.98 -0.28 16.55
C LEU A 254 -1.53 -0.23 18.01
N GLU A 255 -2.05 0.74 18.77
CA GLU A 255 -1.74 0.90 20.19
C GLU A 255 -2.20 -0.30 21.02
N LYS A 256 -3.44 -0.75 20.83
CA LYS A 256 -3.98 -1.92 21.53
C LYS A 256 -3.27 -3.20 21.13
N LEU A 257 -2.96 -3.34 19.83
CA LEU A 257 -2.24 -4.50 19.31
C LEU A 257 -0.84 -4.61 19.91
N GLU A 258 -0.13 -3.49 20.03
CA GLU A 258 1.17 -3.43 20.68
C GLU A 258 1.11 -3.86 22.14
N ASP A 259 0.11 -3.39 22.91
CA ASP A 259 -0.10 -3.77 24.31
C ASP A 259 -0.33 -5.30 24.45
N ILE A 260 -1.17 -5.89 23.59
CA ILE A 260 -1.42 -7.34 23.58
C ILE A 260 -0.13 -8.12 23.32
N ILE A 261 0.65 -7.72 22.31
CA ILE A 261 1.89 -8.39 21.93
C ILE A 261 2.94 -8.28 23.04
N LEU A 262 3.11 -7.09 23.62
CA LEU A 262 4.05 -6.87 24.70
C LEU A 262 3.69 -7.71 25.93
N ARG A 263 2.42 -7.67 26.37
CA ARG A 263 1.94 -8.49 27.50
C ARG A 263 2.18 -9.98 27.29
N GLY A 264 1.99 -10.48 26.08
CA GLY A 264 2.31 -11.86 25.70
C GLY A 264 3.78 -12.19 25.97
N LYS A 265 4.71 -11.38 25.43
CA LYS A 265 6.16 -11.57 25.63
C LYS A 265 6.57 -11.50 27.11
N PHE A 266 6.01 -10.56 27.88
CA PHE A 266 6.32 -10.42 29.30
C PHE A 266 5.90 -11.64 30.13
N ARG A 267 4.76 -12.26 29.80
CA ARG A 267 4.34 -13.54 30.40
C ARG A 267 5.32 -14.66 30.09
N ASP A 268 5.73 -14.78 28.83
CA ASP A 268 6.69 -15.80 28.40
C ASP A 268 8.06 -15.63 29.08
N TRP A 269 8.42 -14.41 29.48
CA TRP A 269 9.67 -14.09 30.16
C TRP A 269 9.59 -14.10 31.70
N ASN A 270 8.45 -14.51 32.29
CA ASN A 270 8.22 -14.52 33.74
C ASN A 270 8.43 -13.17 34.46
N PHE A 271 8.31 -12.03 33.75
CA PHE A 271 8.40 -10.72 34.39
C PHE A 271 7.09 -10.38 35.13
N ARG A 272 7.21 -9.78 36.33
CA ARG A 272 6.02 -9.31 37.08
C ARG A 272 5.42 -8.08 36.40
N PRO A 273 4.07 -7.95 36.35
CA PRO A 273 3.36 -6.92 35.59
C PRO A 273 3.37 -5.53 36.25
N ALA A 274 4.33 -5.24 37.14
CA ALA A 274 4.37 -3.99 37.91
C ALA A 274 4.94 -2.80 37.13
N VAL A 275 5.48 -3.03 35.93
CA VAL A 275 6.10 -2.01 35.09
C VAL A 275 5.25 -1.81 33.84
N ASP A 276 5.02 -0.55 33.46
CA ASP A 276 4.41 -0.21 32.18
C ASP A 276 5.20 -0.87 31.04
N SER A 277 4.49 -1.69 30.26
CA SER A 277 5.06 -2.54 29.21
C SER A 277 5.72 -1.71 28.11
N ARG A 278 5.19 -0.52 27.81
CA ARG A 278 5.78 0.41 26.82
C ARG A 278 7.05 1.05 27.33
N SER A 279 7.03 1.63 28.53
CA SER A 279 8.22 2.25 29.14
C SER A 279 9.37 1.25 29.29
N PHE A 280 9.07 0.00 29.63
CA PHE A 280 10.07 -1.07 29.66
C PHE A 280 10.59 -1.41 28.25
N ALA A 281 9.71 -1.64 27.27
CA ALA A 281 10.13 -1.95 25.90
C ALA A 281 11.07 -0.87 25.33
N ALA A 282 10.72 0.40 25.52
CA ALA A 282 11.54 1.55 25.11
C ALA A 282 12.91 1.57 25.82
N SER A 283 12.95 1.32 27.14
CA SER A 283 14.18 1.33 27.93
C SER A 283 15.18 0.22 27.54
N TYR A 284 14.69 -0.86 26.94
CA TYR A 284 15.52 -2.00 26.51
C TYR A 284 15.66 -2.11 24.98
N GLY A 285 15.20 -1.10 24.23
CA GLY A 285 15.27 -1.09 22.76
C GLY A 285 14.52 -2.27 22.12
N ILE A 286 13.45 -2.76 22.76
CA ILE A 286 12.62 -3.83 22.22
C ILE A 286 11.72 -3.21 21.16
N THR A 287 12.12 -3.34 19.90
CA THR A 287 11.31 -2.94 18.76
C THR A 287 10.00 -3.73 18.75
N THR A 288 8.88 -3.01 18.65
CA THR A 288 7.57 -3.67 18.61
C THR A 288 7.31 -4.22 17.22
N VAL A 289 6.54 -5.31 17.14
CA VAL A 289 6.28 -6.00 15.86
C VAL A 289 5.56 -5.06 14.87
N VAL A 290 4.86 -4.07 15.41
CA VAL A 290 4.15 -3.03 14.69
C VAL A 290 5.10 -2.10 13.91
N GLU A 291 6.34 -1.92 14.36
CA GLU A 291 7.34 -1.07 13.68
C GLU A 291 7.74 -1.61 12.29
N ASN A 292 7.51 -2.90 12.01
CA ASN A 292 7.79 -3.51 10.72
C ASN A 292 6.59 -3.49 9.75
N VAL A 293 5.46 -2.91 10.18
CA VAL A 293 4.29 -2.70 9.33
C VAL A 293 4.45 -1.40 8.57
N ARG A 294 4.24 -1.46 7.27
CA ARG A 294 4.27 -0.28 6.39
C ARG A 294 2.84 0.16 6.11
N PHE A 295 2.63 1.45 5.90
CA PHE A 295 1.29 2.01 5.73
C PHE A 295 1.17 2.67 4.38
N LEU A 296 0.03 2.43 3.72
CA LEU A 296 -0.38 3.17 2.55
C LEU A 296 -1.61 4.00 2.87
N PHE A 297 -1.54 5.28 2.54
CA PHE A 297 -2.66 6.22 2.66
C PHE A 297 -3.09 6.72 1.29
N CYS A 298 -4.40 6.89 1.10
CA CYS A 298 -4.94 7.43 -0.13
C CYS A 298 -4.50 8.89 -0.32
N ARG A 299 -3.90 9.21 -1.48
CA ARG A 299 -3.33 10.53 -1.77
C ARG A 299 -4.38 11.64 -1.74
N SER A 300 -5.61 11.35 -2.14
CA SER A 300 -6.72 12.31 -2.16
C SER A 300 -7.17 12.72 -0.76
N ARG A 301 -6.78 11.97 0.29
CA ARG A 301 -7.07 12.24 1.70
C ARG A 301 -5.98 13.08 2.39
N LYS A 302 -5.01 13.59 1.64
CA LYS A 302 -3.96 14.46 2.18
C LYS A 302 -4.57 15.81 2.62
N VAL A 303 -4.29 16.21 3.86
CA VAL A 303 -4.63 17.52 4.41
C VAL A 303 -3.38 18.39 4.55
N ALA A 304 -3.58 19.70 4.69
CA ALA A 304 -2.49 20.64 4.98
C ALA A 304 -1.80 20.25 6.31
N LEU A 305 -0.50 20.56 6.44
CA LEU A 305 0.26 20.30 7.65
C LEU A 305 -0.47 20.88 8.87
N CYS A 306 -0.75 20.00 9.84
CA CYS A 306 -1.16 20.37 11.19
C CYS A 306 -0.11 21.36 11.73
N GLN A 307 -0.53 22.53 12.24
CA GLN A 307 0.40 23.57 12.68
C GLN A 307 1.29 23.15 13.86
N ARG A 308 1.06 21.96 14.43
CA ARG A 308 1.95 21.31 15.38
C ARG A 308 2.91 20.34 14.69
N CYS A 309 3.97 20.87 14.09
CA CYS A 309 5.18 20.10 13.85
C CYS A 309 6.20 20.47 14.95
N PRO A 310 6.44 19.61 15.97
CA PRO A 310 7.38 19.93 17.05
C PRO A 310 8.86 19.92 16.62
N ALA A 311 9.17 19.57 15.36
CA ALA A 311 10.50 19.13 14.98
C ALA A 311 11.32 20.12 14.12
N HIS A 312 10.82 21.33 13.82
CA HIS A 312 11.53 22.27 12.95
C HIS A 312 11.51 23.70 13.51
N GLU A 313 12.33 23.94 14.53
CA GLU A 313 13.02 25.22 14.63
C GLU A 313 14.03 25.26 13.48
N HIS A 314 13.66 25.84 12.35
CA HIS A 314 14.67 26.36 11.44
C HIS A 314 15.37 27.48 12.21
N GLY A 315 16.52 27.13 12.81
CA GLY A 315 17.51 28.09 13.25
C GLY A 315 17.93 28.90 12.03
N TYR A 316 17.18 29.95 11.73
CA TYR A 316 17.75 31.13 11.12
C TYR A 316 18.64 31.73 12.20
N ASP A 317 19.86 31.19 12.29
CA ASP A 317 20.99 31.97 12.78
C ASP A 317 21.11 33.16 11.82
N ASN A 318 20.41 34.24 12.14
CA ASN A 318 20.74 35.58 11.68
C ASN A 318 22.02 35.99 12.42
N ASN A 319 23.12 35.35 12.06
CA ASN A 319 24.46 35.78 12.39
C ASN A 319 25.30 35.57 11.14
N GLU A 320 25.21 36.54 10.24
CA GLU A 320 26.39 37.05 9.54
C GLU A 320 26.00 38.41 8.93
N ASP A 321 26.67 39.43 9.50
CA ASP A 321 27.18 40.61 8.81
C ASP A 321 26.17 41.64 8.29
N GLY A 322 25.77 42.50 9.22
CA GLY A 322 25.34 43.87 8.95
C GLY A 322 26.07 44.80 9.92
N ASP A 323 27.20 45.32 9.46
CA ASP A 323 27.89 46.48 10.03
C ASP A 323 26.90 47.62 10.35
N GLU A 324 27.37 48.57 11.18
CA GLU A 324 26.83 49.92 11.38
C GLU A 324 26.16 50.18 12.76
N TRP A 325 27.02 50.25 13.78
CA TRP A 325 26.83 51.21 14.88
C TRP A 325 28.01 52.16 14.91
N ASP A 326 27.75 53.41 14.54
CA ASP A 326 28.29 54.67 15.09
C ASP A 326 28.02 55.74 14.01
N THR A 327 27.01 56.61 14.13
CA THR A 327 27.08 57.73 15.06
C THR A 327 25.73 58.46 15.09
N VAL A 328 25.17 58.68 16.28
CA VAL A 328 24.16 59.71 16.51
C VAL A 328 24.86 60.99 16.94
N GLY A 329 24.71 62.03 16.12
CA GLY A 329 24.55 63.41 16.58
C GLY A 329 25.83 64.23 16.78
N SER A 330 26.04 65.23 15.90
CA SER A 330 25.98 66.62 16.37
C SER A 330 26.00 67.63 15.22
N MET A 331 25.01 68.52 15.29
CA MET A 331 25.12 69.97 15.13
C MET A 331 25.62 70.60 13.81
N SER A 332 24.63 71.26 13.20
CA SER A 332 24.60 72.72 12.95
C SER A 332 25.37 73.34 11.78
N SER A 333 24.60 74.18 11.08
CA SER A 333 25.05 75.35 10.30
C SER A 333 25.81 74.99 9.02
N GLU A 334 25.73 75.68 7.91
CA GLU A 334 25.09 76.92 7.50
C GLU A 334 25.32 76.97 5.98
N ARG A 335 24.45 77.68 5.27
CA ARG A 335 24.80 78.57 4.14
C ARG A 335 25.12 78.00 2.73
N TRP A 336 24.27 78.52 1.83
CA TRP A 336 24.36 78.79 0.38
C TRP A 336 24.13 77.63 -0.57
#